data_AF-A0A8X6JXE4-F1
#
_entry.id   AF-A0A8X6JXE4-F1
#
_cell.length_a   1.000
_cell.length_b   1.000
_cell.length_c   1.000
_cell.angle_alpha   90.00
_cell.angle_beta   90.00
_cell.angle_gamma   90.00
#
_symmetry.space_group_name_H-M   'P 1'
#
loop_
_entity.id
_entity.type
_entity.pdbx_description
1 polymer ?
#
loop_
_entity_poly.entity_id
_entity_poly.type
_entity_poly.pdbx_seq_one_letter_code
_entity_poly.pdbx_strand_id
1 'polypeptide(L)'
;MWDRKGDTLYVECKTVLVSENLSKREVLFLTQAMSDPLGFLTPVLLTAKLLLHEMWACRVVVWDTPLTENVKRKFLKWYNGFEVLNELRIPR
;
A
#
# COMPACT_ATOMS: atom_id res chain seq x y z
N MET A 1 -10.10 -12.30 -1.00
CA MET A 1 -10.74 -13.56 -0.60
C MET A 1 -11.96 -13.84 -1.47
N TRP A 2 -12.33 -15.11 -1.60
CA TRP A 2 -13.51 -15.54 -2.35
C TRP A 2 -14.63 -15.91 -1.39
N ASP A 3 -15.78 -15.26 -1.52
CA ASP A 3 -17.02 -15.70 -0.89
C ASP A 3 -17.71 -16.73 -1.80
N ARG A 4 -17.73 -17.98 -1.34
CA ARG A 4 -18.33 -19.11 -2.06
C ARG A 4 -19.85 -19.05 -2.11
N LYS A 5 -20.51 -18.39 -1.15
CA LYS A 5 -21.97 -18.36 -1.09
C LYS A 5 -22.56 -17.34 -2.06
N GLY A 6 -21.93 -16.18 -2.15
CA GLY A 6 -22.30 -15.13 -3.09
C GLY A 6 -21.49 -15.13 -4.40
N ASP A 7 -20.65 -16.14 -4.63
CA ASP A 7 -19.66 -16.20 -5.71
C ASP A 7 -18.96 -14.85 -5.97
N THR A 8 -18.56 -14.17 -4.90
CA THR A 8 -18.06 -12.79 -4.96
C THR A 8 -16.60 -12.77 -4.55
N LEU A 9 -15.76 -12.13 -5.36
CA LEU A 9 -14.39 -11.83 -5.02
C LEU A 9 -14.33 -10.46 -4.33
N TYR A 10 -13.60 -10.39 -3.22
CA TYR A 10 -13.37 -9.15 -2.49
C TYR A 10 -11.94 -9.11 -1.96
N VAL A 11 -11.46 -7.94 -1.56
CA VAL A 11 -10.14 -7.81 -0.91
C VAL A 11 -10.34 -7.25 0.48
N GLU A 12 -9.59 -7.78 1.44
CA GLU A 12 -9.54 -7.27 2.80
C GLU A 12 -8.19 -6.57 3.01
N CYS A 13 -8.23 -5.26 2.91
CA CYS A 13 -7.14 -4.34 3.16
C CYS A 13 -7.18 -3.93 4.64
N LYS A 14 -6.20 -4.38 5.42
CA LYS A 14 -6.06 -3.94 6.81
C LYS A 14 -5.58 -2.49 6.83
N THR A 15 -6.42 -1.57 7.29
CA THR A 15 -5.99 -0.20 7.60
C THR A 15 -5.07 -0.24 8.81
N VAL A 16 -3.81 0.08 8.61
CA VAL A 16 -2.82 0.30 9.67
C VAL A 16 -2.75 1.80 9.93
N LEU A 17 -2.65 2.21 11.18
CA LEU A 17 -2.45 3.62 11.51
C LEU A 17 -1.10 4.09 10.96
N VAL A 18 -1.13 5.17 10.17
CA VAL A 18 0.06 5.79 9.61
C VAL A 18 0.61 6.82 10.59
N SER A 19 1.87 6.68 10.97
CA SER A 19 2.59 7.64 11.82
C SER A 19 2.71 9.02 11.14
N GLU A 20 2.65 10.10 11.93
CA GLU A 20 2.93 11.45 11.45
C GLU A 20 4.35 11.57 10.87
N ASN A 21 5.31 10.86 11.47
CA ASN A 21 6.72 10.83 11.04
C ASN A 21 7.00 9.62 10.16
N LEU A 22 6.22 9.48 9.08
CA LEU A 22 6.36 8.37 8.14
C LEU A 22 7.81 8.22 7.65
N SER A 23 8.39 7.07 7.98
CA SER A 23 9.75 6.67 7.62
C SER A 23 9.75 5.69 6.45
N LYS A 24 10.93 5.50 5.85
CA LYS A 24 11.13 4.51 4.78
C LYS A 24 10.83 3.08 5.25
N ARG A 25 11.16 2.77 6.51
CA ARG A 25 10.82 1.50 7.16
C ARG A 25 9.32 1.27 7.24
N GLU A 26 8.56 2.28 7.66
CA GLU A 26 7.11 2.18 7.76
C GLU A 26 6.48 2.02 6.38
N VAL A 27 6.95 2.75 5.36
CA VAL A 27 6.49 2.56 3.98
C VAL A 27 6.68 1.11 3.52
N LEU A 28 7.86 0.53 3.77
CA LEU A 28 8.10 -0.88 3.45
C LEU A 28 7.12 -1.79 4.20
N PHE A 29 6.99 -1.61 5.52
CA PHE A 29 6.09 -2.41 6.33
C PHE A 29 4.65 -2.34 5.82
N LEU A 30 4.13 -1.14 5.56
CA LEU A 30 2.78 -0.93 5.03
C LEU A 30 2.62 -1.55 3.64
N THR A 31 3.62 -1.41 2.76
CA THR A 31 3.59 -2.01 1.42
C THR A 31 3.55 -3.54 1.48
N GLN A 32 4.28 -4.16 2.42
CA GLN A 32 4.29 -5.62 2.61
C GLN A 32 3.02 -6.12 3.31
N ALA A 33 2.47 -5.35 4.25
CA ALA A 33 1.22 -5.68 4.93
C ALA A 33 0.04 -5.75 3.95
N MET A 34 0.09 -4.95 2.88
CA MET A 34 -0.91 -4.88 1.83
C MET A 34 -0.72 -5.92 0.71
N SER A 35 0.10 -6.95 0.93
CA SER A 35 0.35 -8.00 -0.06
C SER A 35 -0.92 -8.72 -0.51
N ASP A 36 -1.06 -8.92 -1.82
CA ASP A 36 -2.17 -9.66 -2.42
C ASP A 36 -1.73 -11.06 -2.84
N PRO A 37 -2.18 -12.11 -2.12
CA PRO A 37 -1.84 -13.49 -2.45
C PRO A 37 -2.47 -13.99 -3.76
N LEU A 38 -3.49 -13.30 -4.30
CA LEU A 38 -4.21 -13.70 -5.51
C LEU A 38 -3.82 -12.88 -6.76
N GLY A 39 -3.07 -11.79 -6.59
CA GLY A 39 -2.49 -10.99 -7.67
C GLY A 39 -3.45 -10.02 -8.40
N PHE A 40 -4.72 -9.90 -8.00
CA PHE A 40 -5.67 -8.93 -8.55
C PHE A 40 -5.27 -7.47 -8.29
N LEU A 41 -4.60 -7.19 -7.18
CA LEU A 41 -4.13 -5.87 -6.78
C LEU A 41 -2.70 -5.57 -7.24
N THR A 42 -2.10 -6.44 -8.05
CA THR A 42 -0.74 -6.25 -8.60
C THR A 42 -0.51 -4.84 -9.17
N PRO A 43 -1.38 -4.25 -10.02
CA PRO A 43 -1.13 -2.91 -10.55
C PRO A 43 -1.17 -1.82 -9.46
N VAL A 44 -2.02 -1.99 -8.44
CA VAL A 44 -2.09 -1.06 -7.30
C VAL A 44 -0.84 -1.19 -6.44
N LEU A 45 -0.44 -2.41 -6.09
CA LEU A 45 0.76 -2.67 -5.28
C LEU A 45 2.06 -2.33 -6.01
N LEU A 46 2.08 -2.39 -7.34
CA LEU A 46 3.23 -2.01 -8.14
C LEU A 46 3.59 -0.55 -7.92
N THR A 47 2.61 0.35 -7.83
CA THR A 47 2.88 1.78 -7.59
C THR A 47 3.56 2.03 -6.23
N ALA A 48 3.16 1.34 -5.16
CA ALA A 48 3.85 1.41 -3.87
C ALA A 48 5.28 0.86 -3.95
N LYS A 49 5.48 -0.27 -4.65
CA LYS A 49 6.81 -0.86 -4.85
C LYS A 49 7.73 0.03 -5.66
N LEU A 50 7.21 0.74 -6.67
CA LEU A 50 7.97 1.74 -7.43
C LEU A 50 8.36 2.93 -6.56
N LEU A 51 7.43 3.46 -5.74
CA LEU A 51 7.75 4.53 -4.78
C LEU A 51 8.83 4.09 -3.78
N LEU A 52 8.74 2.86 -3.27
CA LEU A 52 9.78 2.29 -2.42
C LEU A 52 11.11 2.22 -3.17
N HIS A 53 11.13 1.76 -4.43
CA HIS A 53 12.34 1.70 -5.23
C HIS A 53 12.95 3.10 -5.48
N GLU A 54 12.14 4.12 -5.73
CA GLU A 54 12.59 5.52 -5.82
C GLU A 54 13.25 5.99 -4.51
N MET A 55 12.66 5.68 -3.36
CA MET A 55 13.24 5.98 -2.04
C MET A 55 14.55 5.24 -1.78
N TRP A 56 14.79 4.11 -2.45
CA TRP A 56 16.05 3.37 -2.36
C TRP A 56 17.13 3.98 -3.24
N ALA A 57 16.77 4.47 -4.43
CA ALA A 57 17.67 5.21 -5.30
C ALA A 57 18.13 6.54 -4.66
N CYS A 58 17.24 7.21 -3.93
CA CYS A 58 17.59 8.39 -3.12
C CYS A 58 18.42 7.98 -1.88
N ARG A 59 19.75 7.97 -2.03
CA ARG A 59 20.72 7.68 -0.94
C ARG A 59 20.68 8.64 0.26
N VAL A 60 19.79 9.62 0.25
CA VAL A 60 19.63 10.65 1.31
C VAL A 60 18.67 10.19 2.42
N VAL A 61 17.76 9.25 2.14
CA VAL A 61 16.73 8.82 3.11
C VAL A 61 17.22 7.63 3.92
N VAL A 62 17.53 7.86 5.19
CA VAL A 62 17.89 6.83 6.17
C VAL A 62 16.61 6.09 6.62
N TRP A 63 16.76 4.82 6.99
CA TRP A 63 15.67 3.88 7.24
C TRP A 63 14.57 4.39 8.18
N ASP A 64 14.97 5.04 9.28
CA ASP A 64 14.07 5.55 10.32
C ASP A 64 13.96 7.09 10.32
N THR A 65 14.49 7.77 9.29
CA THR A 65 14.30 9.23 9.16
C THR A 65 12.95 9.57 8.52
N PRO A 66 12.31 10.68 8.93
CA PRO A 66 11.08 11.15 8.29
C PRO A 66 11.29 11.38 6.80
N LEU A 67 10.32 10.95 5.99
CA LEU A 67 10.32 11.18 4.56
C LEU A 67 10.16 12.66 4.22
N THR A 68 10.70 13.08 3.08
CA THR A 68 10.43 14.41 2.55
C THR A 68 8.95 14.55 2.21
N GLU A 69 8.43 15.77 2.39
CA GLU A 69 7.00 16.06 2.26
C GLU A 69 6.43 15.65 0.89
N ASN A 70 7.22 15.77 -0.19
CA ASN A 70 6.81 15.35 -1.52
C ASN A 70 6.58 13.84 -1.61
N VAL A 71 7.52 13.04 -1.08
CA VAL A 71 7.47 11.58 -1.13
C VAL A 71 6.37 11.07 -0.19
N LYS A 72 6.28 11.63 1.02
CA LYS A 72 5.21 11.34 1.97
C LYS A 72 3.83 11.57 1.35
N ARG A 73 3.61 12.69 0.68
CA ARG A 73 2.34 13.01 0.00
C ARG A 73 1.98 12.00 -1.09
N LYS A 74 2.95 11.58 -1.92
CA LYS A 74 2.73 10.55 -2.95
C LYS A 74 2.30 9.23 -2.31
N PHE A 75 2.99 8.81 -1.26
CA PHE A 75 2.67 7.57 -0.57
C PHE A 75 1.29 7.63 0.11
N LEU A 76 0.97 8.70 0.83
CA LEU A 76 -0.34 8.87 1.47
C LEU A 76 -1.48 8.90 0.44
N LYS A 77 -1.27 9.53 -0.72
CA LYS A 77 -2.26 9.51 -1.81
C LYS A 77 -2.53 8.08 -2.29
N TRP A 78 -1.48 7.28 -2.45
CA TRP A 78 -1.62 5.87 -2.79
C TRP A 78 -2.32 5.08 -1.67
N TYR A 79 -1.89 5.27 -0.42
CA TYR A 79 -2.41 4.58 0.76
C TYR A 79 -3.91 4.82 0.95
N ASN A 80 -4.36 6.07 0.86
CA ASN A 80 -5.78 6.42 0.99
C ASN A 80 -6.61 5.85 -0.18
N GLY A 81 -6.04 5.75 -1.38
CA GLY A 81 -6.70 5.08 -2.51
C GLY A 81 -6.84 3.57 -2.31
N PHE A 82 -5.99 2.96 -1.48
CA PHE A 82 -6.03 1.54 -1.18
C PHE A 82 -7.20 1.18 -0.25
N GLU A 83 -7.62 2.08 0.64
CA GLU A 83 -8.77 1.84 1.53
C GLU A 83 -10.07 1.64 0.75
N VAL A 84 -10.24 2.32 -0.39
CA VAL A 84 -11.40 2.17 -1.28
C VAL A 84 -11.52 0.73 -1.80
N LEU A 85 -10.43 -0.02 -1.87
CA LEU A 85 -10.45 -1.42 -2.33
C LEU A 85 -11.13 -2.38 -1.35
N ASN A 86 -11.30 -1.99 -0.07
CA ASN A 86 -12.11 -2.77 0.88
C ASN A 86 -13.57 -2.85 0.46
N GLU A 87 -14.06 -1.84 -0.26
CA GLU A 87 -15.44 -1.77 -0.73
C GLU A 87 -15.62 -2.47 -2.07
N LEU A 88 -14.52 -2.82 -2.76
CA LEU A 88 -14.56 -3.48 -4.05
C LEU A 88 -15.06 -4.92 -3.91
N ARG A 89 -16.26 -5.15 -4.46
CA ARG A 89 -16.83 -6.48 -4.66
C ARG A 89 -16.95 -6.74 -6.15
N ILE A 90 -16.31 -7.81 -6.60
CA ILE A 90 -16.38 -8.29 -7.97
C ILE A 90 -17.26 -9.53 -7.96
N PRO A 91 -18.56 -9.42 -8.32
CA PRO A 91 -19.40 -10.59 -8.53
C PRO A 91 -18.87 -11.36 -9.74
N ARG A 92 -18.83 -12.69 -9.64
CA ARG A 92 -18.60 -13.56 -10.80
C ARG A 92 -19.91 -13.90 -11.50
#